data_AF-A0A2L2N5D3-F1
#
_entry.id   AF-A0A2L2N5D3-F1
#
_cell.length_a   1.000
_cell.length_b   1.000
_cell.length_c   1.000
_cell.angle_alpha   90.00
_cell.angle_beta   90.00
_cell.angle_gamma   90.00
#
_symmetry.space_group_name_H-M   'P 1'
#
loop_
_entity.id
_entity.type
_entity.pdbx_description
1 polymer ?
#
loop_
_entity_poly.entity_id
_entity_poly.type
_entity_poly.pdbx_seq_one_letter_code
_entity_poly.pdbx_strand_id
1 'polypeptide(L)'
;MLTLDREQTTALDYSVVNTSIQETFTAIDRFEWQAIDELRLMRDKGYYEDGGHVSFEEYCENELTKHGGYRRVRDLLSAKKVVDTLPEELRVKITKPSQTRPLLRLVKTPDKLQEVVAIAAKEKPFPTAADFAKAVQKIVPKNTSPTRTSSTKQEKVKTQLCNSVTVSSLSHPRYGDSGVIEASAPNNYQQIVTFADGERLLINNADLAGLNDAIVSESSERTYPAEYTEAIAAIEERHKQELERLSQELRIGLQAEAGAKAEAQVQEQIQSLQQLFKQQKEQNIQLQQHLDEMESLRQLEIENQQLYRRIQELEHAVEERPSQQWGNTMTQQATKALNKQVKFALEKTIDLRSLALEPPKENAQECLRLMGMALKNLASAMNNTQALEAAAIILGSEPTQSAIAYRAEQLEMLPQAVSDIRAVLAKPGCSWQDYWNVAQEYEVIKQDYWAELTSEETNLITALQKAYSQSDIIGVGSIVAHADPYRTLYVERGEVVEDLGEEVVVAWDCWKEQSKKTDRYFRDELRFWQGENQ
;
A
#
# COMPACT_ATOMS: atom_id res chain seq x y z
N MET A 1 5.42 41.87 41.83
CA MET A 1 4.98 40.47 41.92
C MET A 1 3.89 40.26 40.90
N LEU A 2 4.16 39.48 39.86
CA LEU A 2 3.19 38.82 38.97
C LEU A 2 4.05 37.88 38.10
N THR A 3 4.30 36.68 38.62
CA THR A 3 4.91 35.58 37.88
C THR A 3 3.84 35.00 36.96
N LEU A 4 4.04 35.14 35.65
CA LEU A 4 3.33 34.34 34.67
C LEU A 4 3.90 32.92 34.72
N ASP A 5 3.05 31.97 35.08
CA ASP A 5 3.35 30.55 35.01
C ASP A 5 3.68 30.17 33.57
N ARG A 6 4.86 29.58 33.40
CA ARG A 6 5.38 29.07 32.14
C ARG A 6 4.53 27.87 31.74
N GLU A 7 3.80 27.97 30.63
CA GLU A 7 3.14 26.83 29.99
C GLU A 7 4.19 25.72 29.78
N GLN A 8 3.98 24.59 30.44
CA GLN A 8 4.70 23.35 30.15
C GLN A 8 4.30 22.90 28.74
N THR A 9 5.13 23.22 27.75
CA THR A 9 5.10 22.52 26.46
C THR A 9 5.50 21.07 26.72
N THR A 10 4.49 20.21 26.94
CA THR A 10 4.66 18.76 26.94
C THR A 10 5.29 18.38 25.60
N ALA A 11 6.40 17.65 25.64
CA ALA A 11 7.05 17.11 24.45
C ALA A 11 6.01 16.38 23.60
N LEU A 12 5.94 16.70 22.31
CA LEU A 12 5.08 16.01 21.35
C LEU A 12 5.41 14.52 21.40
N ASP A 13 4.43 13.71 21.80
CA ASP A 13 4.57 12.26 21.81
C ASP A 13 4.50 11.77 20.36
N TYR A 14 5.68 11.61 19.75
CA TYR A 14 5.83 11.14 18.38
C TYR A 14 5.18 9.77 18.15
N SER A 15 4.92 8.98 19.20
CA SER A 15 4.18 7.72 19.07
C SER A 15 2.70 7.93 18.72
N VAL A 16 2.06 8.95 19.31
CA VAL A 16 0.67 9.32 19.02
C VAL A 16 0.55 9.91 17.61
N VAL A 17 1.51 10.73 17.22
CA VAL A 17 1.57 11.30 15.86
C VAL A 17 1.78 10.20 14.82
N ASN A 18 2.69 9.26 15.07
CA ASN A 18 2.96 8.15 14.15
C ASN A 18 1.76 7.20 14.03
N THR A 19 1.06 6.91 15.15
CA THR A 19 -0.17 6.10 15.13
C THR A 19 -1.28 6.80 14.35
N SER A 20 -1.47 8.11 14.56
CA SER A 20 -2.43 8.90 13.80
C SER A 20 -2.10 8.93 12.29
N ILE A 21 -0.81 9.03 11.94
CA ILE A 21 -0.37 8.98 10.54
C ILE A 21 -0.67 7.61 9.93
N GLN A 22 -0.38 6.52 10.63
CA GLN A 22 -0.70 5.17 10.17
C GLN A 22 -2.22 4.94 10.03
N GLU A 23 -3.01 5.44 10.98
CA GLU A 23 -4.48 5.42 10.88
C GLU A 23 -4.97 6.22 9.67
N THR A 24 -4.36 7.36 9.34
CA THR A 24 -4.72 8.12 8.15
C THR A 24 -4.34 7.39 6.86
N PHE A 25 -3.15 6.78 6.77
CA PHE A 25 -2.76 6.01 5.59
C PHE A 25 -3.65 4.78 5.40
N THR A 26 -3.92 4.03 6.46
CA THR A 26 -4.83 2.88 6.37
C THR A 26 -6.27 3.29 6.02
N ALA A 27 -6.72 4.47 6.44
CA ALA A 27 -8.01 5.03 6.03
C ALA A 27 -8.02 5.45 4.54
N ILE A 28 -6.91 6.02 4.05
CA ILE A 28 -6.72 6.35 2.63
C ILE A 28 -6.71 5.07 1.79
N ASP A 29 -5.95 4.05 2.17
CA ASP A 29 -5.89 2.77 1.47
C ASP A 29 -7.29 2.14 1.37
N ARG A 30 -8.03 2.10 2.48
CA ARG A 30 -9.42 1.59 2.48
C ARG A 30 -10.33 2.41 1.56
N PHE A 31 -10.14 3.72 1.51
CA PHE A 31 -10.91 4.59 0.62
C PHE A 31 -10.56 4.32 -0.85
N GLU A 32 -9.30 4.13 -1.19
CA GLU A 32 -8.85 3.81 -2.56
C GLU A 32 -9.44 2.48 -3.03
N TRP A 33 -9.37 1.43 -2.20
CA TRP A 33 -9.97 0.13 -2.51
C TRP A 33 -11.48 0.24 -2.76
N GLN A 34 -12.19 0.95 -1.89
CA GLN A 34 -13.63 1.20 -2.09
C GLN A 34 -13.90 1.99 -3.38
N ALA A 35 -13.06 2.99 -3.68
CA ALA A 35 -13.25 3.83 -4.84
C ALA A 35 -13.02 3.09 -6.15
N ILE A 36 -12.00 2.23 -6.20
CA ILE A 36 -11.71 1.37 -7.35
C ILE A 36 -12.87 0.41 -7.59
N ASP A 37 -13.40 -0.23 -6.55
CA ASP A 37 -14.52 -1.17 -6.70
C ASP A 37 -15.82 -0.47 -7.11
N GLU A 38 -16.13 0.70 -6.54
CA GLU A 38 -17.29 1.50 -6.94
C GLU A 38 -17.17 1.97 -8.40
N LEU A 39 -15.98 2.39 -8.85
CA LEU A 39 -15.72 2.81 -10.24
C LEU A 39 -15.77 1.63 -11.22
N ARG A 40 -15.24 0.46 -10.86
CA ARG A 40 -15.36 -0.76 -11.66
C ARG A 40 -16.83 -1.15 -11.83
N LEU A 41 -17.59 -1.14 -10.74
CA LEU A 41 -19.02 -1.46 -10.80
C LEU A 41 -19.80 -0.44 -11.63
N MET A 42 -19.40 0.83 -11.59
CA MET A 42 -19.96 1.90 -12.41
C MET A 42 -19.70 1.66 -13.90
N ARG A 43 -18.47 1.30 -14.28
CA ARG A 43 -18.07 0.92 -15.65
C ARG A 43 -18.84 -0.31 -16.13
N ASP A 44 -18.75 -1.40 -15.39
CA ASP A 44 -19.23 -2.72 -15.81
C ASP A 44 -20.76 -2.77 -15.96
N LYS A 45 -21.47 -1.90 -15.23
CA LYS A 45 -22.94 -1.81 -15.29
C LYS A 45 -23.47 -0.60 -16.06
N GLY A 46 -22.60 0.16 -16.73
CA GLY A 46 -23.02 1.28 -17.60
C GLY A 46 -23.66 2.45 -16.86
N TYR A 47 -23.31 2.69 -15.60
CA TYR A 47 -24.01 3.67 -14.76
C TYR A 47 -23.68 5.14 -15.10
N TYR A 48 -22.61 5.36 -15.86
CA TYR A 48 -22.24 6.68 -16.38
C TYR A 48 -23.26 7.23 -17.38
N GLU A 49 -23.98 6.35 -18.09
CA GLU A 49 -25.01 6.73 -19.05
C GLU A 49 -26.19 7.45 -18.38
N ASP A 50 -26.57 7.03 -17.17
CA ASP A 50 -27.62 7.68 -16.37
C ASP A 50 -27.23 9.10 -15.92
N GLY A 51 -25.91 9.38 -15.89
CA GLY A 51 -25.36 10.70 -15.67
C GLY A 51 -25.36 11.60 -16.92
N GLY A 52 -25.68 11.04 -18.10
CA GLY A 52 -25.65 11.72 -19.38
C GLY A 52 -24.29 11.67 -20.10
N HIS A 53 -23.41 10.74 -19.73
CA HIS A 53 -22.10 10.57 -20.38
C HIS A 53 -22.15 9.43 -21.41
N VAL A 54 -21.46 9.61 -22.53
CA VAL A 54 -21.49 8.65 -23.66
C VAL A 54 -20.55 7.48 -23.42
N SER A 55 -19.44 7.69 -22.71
CA SER A 55 -18.52 6.63 -22.31
C SER A 55 -18.03 6.79 -20.87
N PHE A 56 -17.50 5.70 -20.30
CA PHE A 56 -16.92 5.71 -18.97
C PHE A 56 -15.67 6.60 -18.89
N GLU A 57 -14.89 6.68 -19.97
CA GLU A 57 -13.73 7.55 -20.09
C GLU A 57 -14.16 9.02 -20.07
N GLU A 58 -15.21 9.38 -20.82
CA GLU A 58 -15.77 10.74 -20.80
C GLU A 58 -16.30 11.13 -19.41
N TYR A 59 -16.92 10.18 -18.70
CA TYR A 59 -17.30 10.37 -17.30
C TYR A 59 -16.08 10.65 -16.42
N CYS A 60 -15.03 9.83 -16.52
CA CYS A 60 -13.82 10.00 -15.73
C CYS A 60 -13.15 11.35 -16.01
N GLU A 61 -13.05 11.74 -17.28
CA GLU A 61 -12.42 13.00 -17.70
C GLU A 61 -13.22 14.25 -17.29
N ASN A 62 -14.54 14.17 -17.24
CA ASN A 62 -15.37 15.32 -16.88
C ASN A 62 -15.70 15.41 -15.39
N GLU A 63 -15.92 14.29 -14.70
CA GLU A 63 -16.36 14.31 -13.30
C GLU A 63 -15.19 14.08 -12.32
N LEU A 64 -14.27 13.16 -12.60
CA LEU A 64 -13.16 12.86 -11.68
C LEU A 64 -12.04 13.90 -11.79
N THR A 65 -11.63 14.26 -13.01
CA THR A 65 -10.51 15.21 -13.24
C THR A 65 -10.87 16.68 -13.06
N LYS A 66 -12.11 17.13 -13.36
CA LYS A 66 -12.48 18.56 -13.20
C LYS A 66 -13.04 18.91 -11.83
N HIS A 67 -13.66 17.96 -11.11
CA HIS A 67 -14.43 18.25 -9.90
C HIS A 67 -14.08 17.37 -8.67
N GLY A 68 -13.10 16.48 -8.75
CA GLY A 68 -12.76 15.56 -7.65
C GLY A 68 -13.89 14.57 -7.33
N GLY A 69 -14.63 14.16 -8.37
CA GLY A 69 -16.03 13.70 -8.35
C GLY A 69 -16.39 12.35 -7.73
N TYR A 70 -15.64 11.79 -6.79
CA TYR A 70 -16.01 10.50 -6.17
C TYR A 70 -17.40 10.53 -5.50
N ARG A 71 -17.80 11.67 -4.91
CA ARG A 71 -19.15 11.84 -4.33
C ARG A 71 -20.27 11.60 -5.35
N ARG A 72 -20.02 11.91 -6.63
CA ARG A 72 -21.02 11.75 -7.70
C ARG A 72 -21.21 10.28 -8.07
N VAL A 73 -20.14 9.48 -8.04
CA VAL A 73 -20.19 8.01 -8.20
C VAL A 73 -21.14 7.41 -7.16
N ARG A 74 -20.91 7.73 -5.88
CA ARG A 74 -21.74 7.23 -4.77
C ARG A 74 -23.20 7.66 -4.89
N ASP A 75 -23.46 8.91 -5.28
CA ASP A 75 -24.83 9.42 -5.48
C ASP A 75 -25.57 8.69 -6.60
N LEU A 76 -24.90 8.41 -7.73
CA LEU A 76 -25.48 7.67 -8.86
C LEU A 76 -25.75 6.21 -8.48
N LEU A 77 -24.79 5.56 -7.82
CA LEU A 77 -24.95 4.19 -7.29
C LEU A 77 -26.13 4.08 -6.31
N SER A 78 -26.23 5.06 -5.42
CA SER A 78 -27.31 5.12 -4.43
C SER A 78 -28.67 5.34 -5.11
N ALA A 79 -28.74 6.22 -6.12
CA ALA A 79 -29.94 6.47 -6.88
C ALA A 79 -30.41 5.23 -7.65
N LYS A 80 -29.49 4.50 -8.28
CA LYS A 80 -29.82 3.29 -9.04
C LYS A 80 -30.32 2.16 -8.14
N LYS A 81 -29.79 1.99 -6.92
CA LYS A 81 -30.35 1.07 -5.92
C LYS A 81 -31.83 1.33 -5.61
N VAL A 82 -32.24 2.61 -5.58
CA VAL A 82 -33.65 3.00 -5.40
C VAL A 82 -34.49 2.67 -6.65
N VAL A 83 -33.93 2.90 -7.84
CA VAL A 83 -34.63 2.63 -9.11
C VAL A 83 -34.78 1.12 -9.35
N ASP A 84 -33.74 0.33 -9.10
CA ASP A 84 -33.73 -1.12 -9.30
C ASP A 84 -34.73 -1.84 -8.37
N THR A 85 -34.94 -1.31 -7.16
CA THR A 85 -35.92 -1.83 -6.19
C THR A 85 -37.37 -1.46 -6.51
N LEU A 86 -37.60 -0.56 -7.48
CA LEU A 86 -38.95 -0.21 -7.96
C LEU A 86 -39.40 -1.12 -9.12
N PRO A 87 -40.71 -1.43 -9.19
CA PRO A 87 -41.34 -2.02 -10.37
C PRO A 87 -41.17 -1.12 -11.60
N GLU A 88 -41.07 -1.71 -12.79
CA GLU A 88 -40.80 -1.01 -14.06
C GLU A 88 -41.72 0.19 -14.33
N GLU A 89 -42.99 0.09 -13.94
CA GLU A 89 -44.00 1.14 -14.10
C GLU A 89 -43.70 2.42 -13.31
N LEU A 90 -43.01 2.29 -12.17
CA LEU A 90 -42.69 3.40 -11.27
C LEU A 90 -41.29 3.97 -11.49
N ARG A 91 -40.41 3.25 -12.21
CA ARG A 91 -39.05 3.72 -12.53
C ARG A 91 -39.09 5.01 -13.37
N VAL A 92 -40.02 5.09 -14.31
CA VAL A 92 -40.19 6.25 -15.22
C VAL A 92 -40.55 7.54 -14.48
N LYS A 93 -40.98 7.44 -13.21
CA LYS A 93 -41.34 8.59 -12.37
C LYS A 93 -40.14 9.27 -11.72
N ILE A 94 -38.96 8.63 -11.72
CA ILE A 94 -37.71 9.18 -11.21
C ILE A 94 -36.86 9.61 -12.41
N THR A 95 -36.80 10.91 -12.66
CA THR A 95 -36.12 11.49 -13.82
C THR A 95 -34.69 11.94 -13.50
N LYS A 96 -34.36 12.17 -12.23
CA LYS A 96 -33.06 12.68 -11.80
C LYS A 96 -32.54 11.88 -10.59
N PRO A 97 -31.24 11.52 -10.55
CA PRO A 97 -30.63 10.83 -9.41
C PRO A 97 -30.83 11.55 -8.08
N SER A 98 -30.84 12.88 -8.06
CA SER A 98 -31.03 13.68 -6.85
C SER A 98 -32.41 13.50 -6.17
N GLN A 99 -33.42 13.05 -6.91
CA GLN A 99 -34.76 12.79 -6.37
C GLN A 99 -34.80 11.57 -5.44
N THR A 100 -33.83 10.68 -5.54
CA THR A 100 -33.79 9.40 -4.81
C THR A 100 -33.28 9.50 -3.38
N ARG A 101 -32.60 10.59 -3.01
CA ARG A 101 -31.98 10.77 -1.68
C ARG A 101 -32.95 10.55 -0.51
N PRO A 102 -34.20 11.08 -0.51
CA PRO A 102 -35.17 10.83 0.55
C PRO A 102 -35.65 9.37 0.61
N LEU A 103 -35.55 8.64 -0.49
CA LEU A 103 -36.04 7.26 -0.65
C LEU A 103 -34.99 6.22 -0.21
N LEU A 104 -33.72 6.59 -0.10
CA LEU A 104 -32.63 5.67 0.26
C LEU A 104 -32.87 4.90 1.56
N ARG A 105 -33.52 5.53 2.54
CA ARG A 105 -33.84 4.91 3.83
C ARG A 105 -34.86 3.77 3.71
N LEU A 106 -35.62 3.76 2.62
CA LEU A 106 -36.69 2.80 2.35
C LEU A 106 -36.27 1.70 1.38
N VAL A 107 -35.03 1.70 0.88
CA VAL A 107 -34.49 0.62 0.01
C VAL A 107 -34.53 -0.74 0.70
N LYS A 108 -34.39 -0.77 2.03
CA LYS A 108 -34.51 -2.01 2.84
C LYS A 108 -35.97 -2.47 3.05
N THR A 109 -36.96 -1.65 2.65
CA THR A 109 -38.39 -1.90 2.81
C THR A 109 -39.12 -1.61 1.49
N PRO A 110 -39.05 -2.53 0.50
CA PRO A 110 -39.50 -2.28 -0.87
C PRO A 110 -40.99 -1.91 -0.96
N ASP A 111 -41.84 -2.52 -0.14
CA ASP A 111 -43.29 -2.24 -0.14
C ASP A 111 -43.61 -0.78 0.20
N LYS A 112 -42.92 -0.24 1.22
CA LYS A 112 -43.08 1.18 1.63
C LYS A 112 -42.47 2.13 0.60
N LEU A 113 -41.40 1.72 -0.06
CA LEU A 113 -40.75 2.51 -1.11
C LEU A 113 -41.67 2.64 -2.33
N GLN A 114 -42.34 1.56 -2.74
CA GLN A 114 -43.34 1.57 -3.79
C GLN A 114 -44.54 2.45 -3.44
N GLU A 115 -45.06 2.34 -2.21
CA GLU A 115 -46.20 3.14 -1.75
C GLU A 115 -45.86 4.65 -1.72
N VAL A 116 -44.67 5.03 -1.24
CA VAL A 116 -44.20 6.42 -1.26
C VAL A 116 -44.13 6.97 -2.68
N VAL A 117 -43.58 6.19 -3.62
CA VAL A 117 -43.44 6.63 -5.02
C VAL A 117 -44.81 6.72 -5.70
N ALA A 118 -45.73 5.79 -5.42
CA ALA A 118 -47.09 5.83 -5.92
C ALA A 118 -47.90 7.03 -5.38
N ILE A 119 -47.76 7.37 -4.09
CA ILE A 119 -48.41 8.54 -3.49
C ILE A 119 -47.87 9.84 -4.11
N ALA A 120 -46.54 9.95 -4.24
CA ALA A 120 -45.92 11.12 -4.85
C ALA A 120 -46.32 11.27 -6.33
N ALA A 121 -46.41 10.15 -7.07
CA ALA A 121 -46.81 10.13 -8.48
C ALA A 121 -48.31 10.44 -8.69
N LYS A 122 -49.18 10.12 -7.71
CA LYS A 122 -50.61 10.50 -7.72
C LYS A 122 -50.79 12.01 -7.52
N GLU A 123 -49.97 12.64 -6.67
CA GLU A 123 -50.03 14.09 -6.44
C GLU A 123 -49.44 14.88 -7.62
N LYS A 124 -48.35 14.39 -8.23
CA LYS A 124 -47.75 14.99 -9.42
C LYS A 124 -47.22 13.92 -10.37
N PRO A 125 -47.47 14.03 -11.70
CA PRO A 125 -47.00 13.03 -12.67
C PRO A 125 -45.46 12.91 -12.75
N PHE A 126 -44.73 13.96 -12.36
CA PHE A 126 -43.27 14.01 -12.22
C PHE A 126 -42.89 14.66 -10.86
N PRO A 127 -42.78 13.89 -9.78
CA PRO A 127 -42.52 14.40 -8.44
C PRO A 127 -41.08 14.89 -8.23
N THR A 128 -40.90 15.93 -7.42
CA THR A 128 -39.59 16.48 -7.05
C THR A 128 -39.05 15.82 -5.77
N ALA A 129 -37.76 15.98 -5.45
CA ALA A 129 -37.17 15.47 -4.21
C ALA A 129 -37.95 15.87 -2.93
N ALA A 130 -38.51 17.09 -2.90
CA ALA A 130 -39.33 17.55 -1.78
C ALA A 130 -40.70 16.85 -1.71
N ASP A 131 -41.28 16.51 -2.86
CA ASP A 131 -42.56 15.79 -2.93
C ASP A 131 -42.37 14.34 -2.41
N PHE A 132 -41.26 13.69 -2.77
CA PHE A 132 -40.89 12.40 -2.19
C PHE A 132 -40.64 12.49 -0.68
N ALA A 133 -39.92 13.51 -0.19
CA ALA A 133 -39.69 13.68 1.24
C ALA A 133 -41.00 13.86 2.04
N LYS A 134 -41.99 14.56 1.47
CA LYS A 134 -43.33 14.69 2.07
C LYS A 134 -44.08 13.36 2.10
N ALA A 135 -44.02 12.58 1.02
CA ALA A 135 -44.63 11.25 0.96
C ALA A 135 -43.97 10.27 1.95
N VAL A 136 -42.65 10.33 2.11
CA VAL A 136 -41.91 9.55 3.14
C VAL A 136 -42.39 9.89 4.55
N GLN A 137 -42.60 11.18 4.86
CA GLN A 137 -43.08 11.61 6.18
C GLN A 137 -44.51 11.17 6.49
N LYS A 138 -45.35 10.97 5.46
CA LYS A 138 -46.72 10.43 5.62
C LYS A 138 -46.71 8.95 6.00
N ILE A 139 -45.78 8.17 5.44
CA ILE A 139 -45.70 6.71 5.63
C ILE A 139 -44.82 6.32 6.83
N VAL A 140 -43.82 7.14 7.16
CA VAL A 140 -42.89 6.90 8.27
C VAL A 140 -42.94 8.07 9.25
N PRO A 141 -43.72 7.97 10.35
CA PRO A 141 -43.70 8.97 11.42
C PRO A 141 -42.31 9.07 12.04
N LYS A 142 -41.88 10.30 12.34
CA LYS A 142 -40.60 10.60 13.01
C LYS A 142 -40.61 10.02 14.44
N ASN A 143 -40.05 8.84 14.63
CA ASN A 143 -39.61 8.38 15.94
C ASN A 143 -38.13 8.74 16.15
N THR A 144 -37.83 10.03 16.31
CA THR A 144 -36.58 10.49 16.94
C THR A 144 -36.74 11.95 17.38
N SER A 145 -36.50 12.18 18.68
CA SER A 145 -36.37 13.45 19.41
C SER A 145 -37.61 13.91 20.22
N PRO A 146 -37.61 13.76 21.57
CA PRO A 146 -38.59 14.41 22.42
C PRO A 146 -38.14 15.86 22.63
N THR A 147 -38.66 16.78 21.83
CA THR A 147 -38.58 18.21 22.18
C THR A 147 -39.62 18.47 23.26
N ARG A 148 -39.12 18.67 24.49
CA ARG A 148 -39.83 19.18 25.68
C ARG A 148 -40.98 20.14 25.31
N THR A 149 -42.21 19.73 25.54
CA THR A 149 -43.32 20.64 25.85
C THR A 149 -43.69 20.41 27.31
N SER A 150 -43.17 21.27 28.18
CA SER A 150 -43.51 21.32 29.59
C SER A 150 -44.89 21.96 29.78
N SER A 151 -45.87 21.20 30.27
CA SER A 151 -47.09 21.74 30.84
C SER A 151 -47.25 21.20 32.26
N THR A 152 -46.64 21.87 33.23
CA THR A 152 -46.80 21.60 34.66
C THR A 152 -48.03 22.33 35.19
N LYS A 153 -49.08 21.58 35.54
CA LYS A 153 -50.16 22.04 36.41
C LYS A 153 -49.64 22.04 37.85
N GLN A 154 -49.67 23.19 38.51
CA GLN A 154 -49.37 23.30 39.94
C GLN A 154 -50.60 22.88 40.75
N GLU A 155 -50.44 21.85 41.56
CA GLU A 155 -51.40 21.45 42.59
C GLU A 155 -50.93 22.03 43.94
N LYS A 156 -51.83 22.75 44.63
CA LYS A 156 -51.56 23.41 45.90
C LYS A 156 -51.56 22.37 47.03
N VAL A 157 -50.42 22.16 47.68
CA VAL A 157 -50.35 21.38 48.91
C VAL A 157 -50.49 22.33 50.11
N LYS A 158 -51.54 22.09 50.90
CA LYS A 158 -51.72 22.60 52.27
C LYS A 158 -50.80 21.83 53.21
N THR A 159 -50.02 22.51 54.04
CA THR A 159 -49.49 21.92 55.29
C THR A 159 -49.54 22.97 56.40
N GLN A 160 -50.52 22.83 57.27
CA GLN A 160 -50.56 23.47 58.59
C GLN A 160 -49.81 22.54 59.57
N LEU A 161 -48.73 23.04 60.15
CA LEU A 161 -48.06 22.41 61.29
C LEU A 161 -47.61 23.53 62.24
N CYS A 162 -48.58 24.18 62.89
CA CYS A 162 -48.32 25.28 63.82
C CYS A 162 -47.88 24.72 65.17
N ASN A 163 -46.59 24.44 65.32
CA ASN A 163 -45.98 24.08 66.60
C ASN A 163 -45.27 25.32 67.18
N SER A 164 -45.60 25.68 68.42
CA SER A 164 -44.95 26.78 69.15
C SER A 164 -43.65 26.29 69.79
N VAL A 165 -42.55 27.00 69.57
CA VAL A 165 -41.21 26.66 70.05
C VAL A 165 -40.55 27.87 70.70
N THR A 166 -39.76 27.65 71.75
CA THR A 166 -39.12 28.71 72.54
C THR A 166 -37.61 28.68 72.36
N VAL A 167 -36.97 29.84 72.20
CA VAL A 167 -35.50 29.92 72.07
C VAL A 167 -34.84 29.72 73.43
N SER A 168 -34.08 28.64 73.58
CA SER A 168 -33.45 28.22 74.85
C SER A 168 -31.96 28.53 74.95
N SER A 169 -31.36 29.09 73.92
CA SER A 169 -29.93 29.41 73.91
C SER A 169 -29.64 30.79 74.48
N LEU A 170 -28.94 30.85 75.62
CA LEU A 170 -28.57 32.08 76.34
C LEU A 170 -27.71 33.05 75.51
N SER A 171 -27.02 32.54 74.49
CA SER A 171 -26.20 33.33 73.56
C SER A 171 -27.02 33.91 72.39
N HIS A 172 -28.28 33.50 72.23
CA HIS A 172 -29.12 34.01 71.16
C HIS A 172 -29.76 35.34 71.56
N PRO A 173 -29.80 36.35 70.68
CA PRO A 173 -30.32 37.69 71.01
C PRO A 173 -31.80 37.72 71.40
N ARG A 174 -32.55 36.67 71.05
CA ARG A 174 -33.97 36.45 71.37
C ARG A 174 -34.19 35.34 72.40
N TYR A 175 -33.23 35.11 73.29
CA TYR A 175 -33.33 34.10 74.35
C TYR A 175 -34.59 34.33 75.21
N GLY A 176 -35.42 33.29 75.35
CA GLY A 176 -36.69 33.34 76.09
C GLY A 176 -37.92 33.69 75.26
N ASP A 177 -37.75 34.15 74.01
CA ASP A 177 -38.87 34.44 73.11
C ASP A 177 -39.49 33.15 72.57
N SER A 178 -40.82 33.15 72.41
CA SER A 178 -41.58 32.06 71.79
C SER A 178 -42.03 32.45 70.37
N GLY A 179 -42.02 31.48 69.47
CA GLY A 179 -42.44 31.66 68.09
C GLY A 179 -43.10 30.41 67.52
N VAL A 180 -43.68 30.52 66.32
CA VAL A 180 -44.40 29.44 65.64
C VAL A 180 -43.65 29.05 64.37
N ILE A 181 -43.50 27.74 64.16
CA ILE A 181 -42.97 27.20 62.91
C ILE A 181 -44.14 27.10 61.94
N GLU A 182 -44.13 27.91 60.88
CA GLU A 182 -45.19 27.89 59.86
C GLU A 182 -44.77 27.16 58.58
N ALA A 183 -43.47 26.89 58.42
CA ALA A 183 -42.88 26.36 57.20
C ALA A 183 -42.00 25.14 57.48
N SER A 184 -41.89 24.26 56.48
CA SER A 184 -40.98 23.12 56.54
C SER A 184 -39.53 23.56 56.72
N ALA A 185 -38.79 22.84 57.55
CA ALA A 185 -37.39 23.11 57.83
C ALA A 185 -36.55 23.09 56.54
N PRO A 186 -35.68 24.09 56.30
CA PRO A 186 -34.82 24.12 55.11
C PRO A 186 -33.73 23.03 55.12
N ASN A 187 -33.36 22.53 56.30
CA ASN A 187 -32.47 21.39 56.47
C ASN A 187 -32.77 20.68 57.81
N ASN A 188 -32.06 19.59 58.09
CA ASN A 188 -32.30 18.76 59.28
C ASN A 188 -31.82 19.39 60.60
N TYR A 189 -31.14 20.54 60.54
CA TYR A 189 -30.47 21.15 61.69
C TYR A 189 -30.99 22.55 62.05
N GLN A 190 -31.88 23.12 61.23
CA GLN A 190 -32.37 24.48 61.37
C GLN A 190 -33.85 24.57 61.04
N GLN A 191 -34.54 25.47 61.73
CA GLN A 191 -35.95 25.74 61.51
C GLN A 191 -36.21 27.23 61.35
N ILE A 192 -37.24 27.54 60.56
CA ILE A 192 -37.71 28.92 60.37
C ILE A 192 -38.80 29.17 61.41
N VAL A 193 -38.47 29.99 62.40
CA VAL A 193 -39.38 30.36 63.49
C VAL A 193 -39.91 31.77 63.23
N THR A 194 -41.22 31.92 63.29
CA THR A 194 -41.91 33.22 63.17
C THR A 194 -42.28 33.71 64.57
N PHE A 195 -41.73 34.85 65.00
CA PHE A 195 -42.00 35.42 66.31
C PHE A 195 -43.27 36.28 66.32
N ALA A 196 -43.76 36.64 67.52
CA ALA A 196 -44.96 37.47 67.70
C ALA A 196 -44.88 38.83 66.99
N ASP A 197 -43.65 39.33 66.77
CA ASP A 197 -43.37 40.59 66.08
C ASP A 197 -43.52 40.49 64.54
N GLY A 198 -43.79 39.29 64.02
CA GLY A 198 -43.88 38.98 62.59
C GLY A 198 -42.53 38.70 61.91
N GLU A 199 -41.41 38.83 62.63
CA GLU A 199 -40.08 38.51 62.11
C GLU A 199 -39.86 36.99 62.00
N ARG A 200 -39.29 36.58 60.86
CA ARG A 200 -38.95 35.19 60.55
C ARG A 200 -37.45 35.01 60.62
N LEU A 201 -36.98 34.16 61.54
CA LEU A 201 -35.56 33.87 61.70
C LEU A 201 -35.28 32.39 61.53
N LEU A 202 -34.11 32.10 60.96
CA LEU A 202 -33.57 30.76 60.85
C LEU A 202 -32.77 30.47 62.12
N ILE A 203 -33.23 29.52 62.93
CA ILE A 203 -32.64 29.18 64.23
C ILE A 203 -32.20 27.72 64.20
N ASN A 204 -31.04 27.42 64.78
CA ASN A 204 -30.58 26.04 64.88
C ASN A 204 -31.48 25.25 65.83
N ASN A 205 -31.71 23.97 65.50
CA ASN A 205 -32.51 23.06 66.29
C ASN A 205 -31.96 22.87 67.72
N ALA A 206 -30.65 22.98 67.91
CA ALA A 206 -29.99 22.91 69.23
C ALA A 206 -30.30 24.11 70.14
N ASP A 207 -30.70 25.24 69.56
CA ASP A 207 -30.96 26.49 70.28
C ASP A 207 -32.45 26.65 70.65
N LEU A 208 -33.28 25.64 70.37
CA LEU A 208 -34.73 25.64 70.55
C LEU A 208 -35.17 24.57 71.58
N ALA A 209 -36.01 24.96 72.53
CA ALA A 209 -36.65 24.06 73.48
C ALA A 209 -38.09 23.74 73.06
N GLY A 210 -38.52 22.49 73.25
CA GLY A 210 -39.82 21.98 72.80
C GLY A 210 -39.80 21.34 71.41
N LEU A 211 -38.65 21.29 70.75
CA LEU A 211 -38.47 20.70 69.42
C LEU A 211 -38.65 19.17 69.40
N ASN A 212 -38.29 18.51 70.51
CA ASN A 212 -38.23 17.05 70.61
C ASN A 212 -39.61 16.38 70.63
N ASP A 213 -40.67 17.09 71.05
CA ASP A 213 -42.05 16.58 70.96
C ASP A 213 -42.68 16.80 69.57
N ALA A 214 -42.04 17.64 68.72
CA ALA A 214 -42.54 18.02 67.40
C ALA A 214 -41.84 17.31 66.24
N ILE A 215 -40.66 16.73 66.44
CA ILE A 215 -39.92 15.98 65.41
C ILE A 215 -40.02 14.49 65.74
N VAL A 216 -40.89 13.79 65.00
CA VAL A 216 -40.92 12.33 64.94
C VAL A 216 -39.51 11.83 64.63
N SER A 217 -39.05 10.88 65.43
CA SER A 217 -37.71 10.33 65.49
C SER A 217 -37.03 10.13 64.14
N GLU A 218 -35.74 10.46 64.14
CA GLU A 218 -34.75 10.21 63.09
C GLU A 218 -34.91 8.83 62.45
N SER A 219 -35.25 8.80 61.16
CA SER A 219 -34.81 7.71 60.27
C SER A 219 -33.82 8.31 59.28
N SER A 220 -32.60 7.80 59.29
CA SER A 220 -31.50 8.13 58.38
C SER A 220 -31.80 7.72 56.92
N GLU A 221 -32.94 7.06 56.67
CA GLU A 221 -33.41 6.65 55.36
C GLU A 221 -34.63 7.46 54.97
N ARG A 222 -34.53 8.22 53.87
CA ARG A 222 -35.70 8.74 53.17
C ARG A 222 -36.59 7.56 52.81
N THR A 223 -37.74 7.43 53.47
CA THR A 223 -38.79 6.50 53.05
C THR A 223 -39.39 7.02 51.73
N TYR A 224 -38.85 6.55 50.60
CA TYR A 224 -39.43 6.85 49.30
C TYR A 224 -40.77 6.11 49.15
N PRO A 225 -41.77 6.70 48.47
CA PRO A 225 -43.01 6.00 48.12
C PRO A 225 -42.73 4.67 47.41
N ALA A 226 -43.54 3.64 47.68
CA ALA A 226 -43.37 2.28 47.12
C ALA A 226 -43.28 2.26 45.57
N GLU A 227 -43.93 3.21 44.92
CA GLU A 227 -43.87 3.41 43.47
C GLU A 227 -42.45 3.66 42.95
N TYR A 228 -41.60 4.33 43.73
CA TYR A 228 -40.20 4.57 43.33
C TYR A 228 -39.35 3.31 43.49
N THR A 229 -39.57 2.51 44.53
CA THR A 229 -38.86 1.24 44.70
C THR A 229 -39.23 0.25 43.60
N GLU A 230 -40.50 0.20 43.19
CA GLU A 230 -40.96 -0.60 42.06
C GLU A 230 -40.39 -0.09 40.73
N ALA A 231 -40.35 1.23 40.52
CA ALA A 231 -39.76 1.81 39.32
C ALA A 231 -38.25 1.54 39.21
N ILE A 232 -37.51 1.60 40.32
CA ILE A 232 -36.08 1.29 40.35
C ILE A 232 -35.85 -0.20 40.06
N ALA A 233 -36.62 -1.09 40.68
CA ALA A 233 -36.54 -2.53 40.41
C ALA A 233 -36.85 -2.86 38.94
N ALA A 234 -37.88 -2.24 38.35
CA ALA A 234 -38.23 -2.41 36.94
C ALA A 234 -37.13 -1.90 35.99
N ILE A 235 -36.41 -0.83 36.35
CA ILE A 235 -35.27 -0.31 35.59
C ILE A 235 -34.08 -1.29 35.68
N GLU A 236 -33.78 -1.80 36.87
CA GLU A 236 -32.70 -2.77 37.06
C GLU A 236 -32.94 -4.07 36.29
N GLU A 237 -34.18 -4.57 36.26
CA GLU A 237 -34.54 -5.74 35.46
C GLU A 237 -34.37 -5.49 33.96
N ARG A 238 -34.78 -4.32 33.46
CA ARG A 238 -34.55 -3.95 32.05
C ARG A 238 -33.07 -3.88 31.71
N HIS A 239 -32.25 -3.28 32.56
CA HIS A 239 -30.80 -3.21 32.34
C HIS A 239 -30.16 -4.60 32.35
N LYS A 240 -30.59 -5.52 33.23
CA LYS A 240 -30.11 -6.91 33.23
C LYS A 240 -30.42 -7.60 31.91
N GLN A 241 -31.65 -7.47 31.41
CA GLN A 241 -32.05 -8.04 30.12
C GLN A 241 -31.26 -7.43 28.93
N GLU A 242 -31.00 -6.12 28.95
CA GLU A 242 -30.18 -5.46 27.93
C GLU A 242 -28.73 -5.93 27.96
N LEU A 243 -28.13 -6.12 29.15
CA LEU A 243 -26.78 -6.65 29.29
C LEU A 243 -26.68 -8.09 28.80
N GLU A 244 -27.66 -8.92 29.11
CA GLU A 244 -27.73 -10.29 28.60
C GLU A 244 -27.82 -10.31 27.07
N ARG A 245 -28.67 -9.47 26.49
CA ARG A 245 -28.78 -9.31 25.04
C ARG A 245 -27.46 -8.86 24.40
N LEU A 246 -26.82 -7.82 24.94
CA LEU A 246 -25.53 -7.32 24.44
C LEU A 246 -24.43 -8.38 24.55
N SER A 247 -24.44 -9.19 25.61
CA SER A 247 -23.48 -10.30 25.77
C SER A 247 -23.67 -11.39 24.71
N GLN A 248 -24.92 -11.67 24.32
CA GLN A 248 -25.23 -12.60 23.25
C GLN A 248 -24.82 -12.04 21.88
N GLU A 249 -25.11 -10.76 21.61
CA GLU A 249 -24.67 -10.08 20.38
C GLU A 249 -23.13 -10.07 20.26
N LEU A 250 -22.40 -9.84 21.36
CA LEU A 250 -20.94 -9.93 21.39
C LEU A 250 -20.43 -11.35 21.10
N ARG A 251 -21.07 -12.39 21.67
CA ARG A 251 -20.71 -13.79 21.37
C ARG A 251 -20.90 -14.11 19.89
N ILE A 252 -22.00 -13.67 19.29
CA ILE A 252 -22.27 -13.86 17.86
C ILE A 252 -21.23 -13.11 17.03
N GLY A 253 -20.89 -11.87 17.42
CA GLY A 253 -19.85 -11.08 16.76
C GLY A 253 -18.48 -11.77 16.79
N LEU A 254 -18.07 -12.30 17.94
CA LEU A 254 -16.81 -13.04 18.08
C LEU A 254 -16.80 -14.34 17.24
N GLN A 255 -17.92 -15.06 17.18
CA GLN A 255 -18.04 -16.24 16.33
C GLN A 255 -17.96 -15.88 14.84
N ALA A 256 -18.59 -14.78 14.42
CA ALA A 256 -18.52 -14.29 13.05
C ALA A 256 -17.10 -13.85 12.68
N GLU A 257 -16.39 -13.17 13.58
CA GLU A 257 -15.00 -12.76 13.35
C GLU A 257 -14.06 -13.97 13.26
N ALA A 258 -14.24 -14.97 14.14
CA ALA A 258 -13.50 -16.23 14.06
C ALA A 258 -13.78 -16.97 12.75
N GLY A 259 -15.03 -16.98 12.29
CA GLY A 259 -15.43 -17.53 10.99
C GLY A 259 -14.75 -16.81 9.83
N ALA A 260 -14.79 -15.48 9.81
CA ALA A 260 -14.16 -14.67 8.76
C ALA A 260 -12.63 -14.89 8.69
N LYS A 261 -11.96 -15.01 9.84
CA LYS A 261 -10.52 -15.34 9.89
C LYS A 261 -10.22 -16.73 9.34
N ALA A 262 -11.04 -17.72 9.66
CA ALA A 262 -10.91 -19.06 9.12
C ALA A 262 -11.13 -19.10 7.60
N GLU A 263 -12.14 -18.38 7.09
CA GLU A 263 -12.41 -18.25 5.66
C GLU A 263 -11.26 -17.58 4.91
N ALA A 264 -10.70 -16.50 5.46
CA ALA A 264 -9.53 -15.83 4.88
C ALA A 264 -8.32 -16.77 4.79
N GLN A 265 -8.05 -17.53 5.85
CA GLN A 265 -6.94 -18.48 5.86
C GLN A 265 -7.14 -19.61 4.83
N VAL A 266 -8.37 -20.10 4.66
CA VAL A 266 -8.69 -21.08 3.62
C VAL A 266 -8.55 -20.48 2.22
N GLN A 267 -8.93 -19.22 2.02
CA GLN A 267 -8.75 -18.54 0.72
C GLN A 267 -7.27 -18.39 0.37
N GLU A 268 -6.41 -18.02 1.31
CA GLU A 268 -4.95 -17.96 1.09
C GLU A 268 -4.38 -19.34 0.73
N GLN A 269 -4.82 -20.39 1.42
CA GLN A 269 -4.43 -21.77 1.09
C GLN A 269 -4.89 -22.17 -0.32
N ILE A 270 -6.10 -21.82 -0.73
CA ILE A 270 -6.60 -22.10 -2.09
C ILE A 270 -5.77 -21.34 -3.13
N GLN A 271 -5.45 -20.07 -2.88
CA GLN A 271 -4.66 -19.26 -3.81
C GLN A 271 -3.24 -19.80 -3.98
N SER A 272 -2.57 -20.16 -2.89
CA SER A 272 -1.25 -20.79 -2.93
C SER A 272 -1.26 -22.13 -3.66
N LEU A 273 -2.27 -22.98 -3.41
CA LEU A 273 -2.43 -24.24 -4.14
C LEU A 273 -2.68 -24.03 -5.64
N GLN A 274 -3.47 -23.01 -6.02
CA GLN A 274 -3.68 -22.67 -7.43
C GLN A 274 -2.38 -22.20 -8.12
N GLN A 275 -1.55 -21.43 -7.42
CA GLN A 275 -0.25 -21.01 -7.95
C GLN A 275 0.69 -22.22 -8.15
N LEU A 276 0.77 -23.12 -7.17
CA LEU A 276 1.54 -24.37 -7.30
C LEU A 276 1.04 -25.24 -8.46
N PHE A 277 -0.28 -25.36 -8.63
CA PHE A 277 -0.84 -26.12 -9.74
C PHE A 277 -0.50 -25.52 -11.11
N LYS A 278 -0.48 -24.18 -11.22
CA LYS A 278 -0.04 -23.50 -12.45
C LYS A 278 1.43 -23.79 -12.75
N GLN A 279 2.30 -23.66 -11.76
CA GLN A 279 3.73 -23.97 -11.89
C GLN A 279 3.96 -25.43 -12.31
N GLN A 280 3.25 -26.37 -11.68
CA GLN A 280 3.35 -27.79 -12.03
C GLN A 280 2.87 -28.05 -13.48
N LYS A 281 1.84 -27.35 -13.93
CA LYS A 281 1.35 -27.46 -15.31
C LYS A 281 2.37 -26.93 -16.31
N GLU A 282 3.01 -25.80 -16.02
CA GLU A 282 4.07 -25.23 -16.86
C GLU A 282 5.28 -26.17 -16.96
N GLN A 283 5.73 -26.74 -15.83
CA GLN A 283 6.81 -27.73 -15.83
C GLN A 283 6.46 -28.98 -16.63
N ASN A 284 5.22 -29.49 -16.51
CA ASN A 284 4.79 -30.64 -17.32
C ASN A 284 4.80 -30.33 -18.83
N ILE A 285 4.43 -29.10 -19.23
CA ILE A 285 4.50 -28.70 -20.64
C ILE A 285 5.95 -28.65 -21.12
N GLN A 286 6.87 -28.09 -20.32
CA GLN A 286 8.29 -28.05 -20.65
C GLN A 286 8.90 -29.46 -20.76
N LEU A 287 8.56 -30.36 -19.83
CA LEU A 287 8.99 -31.76 -19.89
C LEU A 287 8.45 -32.48 -21.13
N GLN A 288 7.20 -32.22 -21.50
CA GLN A 288 6.60 -32.77 -22.71
C GLN A 288 7.37 -32.31 -23.96
N GLN A 289 7.70 -31.02 -24.04
CA GLN A 289 8.49 -30.47 -25.16
C GLN A 289 9.88 -31.12 -25.25
N HIS A 290 10.57 -31.29 -24.13
CA HIS A 290 11.85 -31.98 -24.11
C HIS A 290 11.76 -33.46 -24.51
N LEU A 291 10.67 -34.14 -24.17
CA LEU A 291 10.44 -35.51 -24.64
C LEU A 291 10.25 -35.54 -26.16
N ASP A 292 9.46 -34.63 -26.71
CA ASP A 292 9.24 -34.52 -28.16
C ASP A 292 10.56 -34.20 -28.90
N GLU A 293 11.38 -33.30 -28.36
CA GLU A 293 12.73 -33.00 -28.87
C GLU A 293 13.62 -34.25 -28.85
N MET A 294 13.66 -34.97 -27.73
CA MET A 294 14.45 -36.21 -27.59
C MET A 294 13.99 -37.32 -28.54
N GLU A 295 12.69 -37.43 -28.80
CA GLU A 295 12.15 -38.36 -29.79
C GLU A 295 12.57 -37.97 -31.22
N SER A 296 12.54 -36.69 -31.55
CA SER A 296 13.03 -36.20 -32.85
C SER A 296 14.52 -36.46 -33.07
N LEU A 297 15.34 -36.26 -32.02
CA LEU A 297 16.78 -36.54 -32.07
C LEU A 297 17.05 -38.03 -32.26
N ARG A 298 16.29 -38.91 -31.59
CA ARG A 298 16.38 -40.36 -31.82
C ARG A 298 16.03 -40.77 -33.25
N GLN A 299 15.02 -40.13 -33.85
CA GLN A 299 14.68 -40.38 -35.26
C GLN A 299 15.84 -39.98 -36.18
N LEU A 300 16.42 -38.80 -35.99
CA LEU A 300 17.58 -38.35 -36.74
C LEU A 300 18.81 -39.25 -36.55
N GLU A 301 19.01 -39.79 -35.35
CA GLU A 301 20.07 -40.76 -35.09
C GLU A 301 19.85 -42.06 -35.89
N ILE A 302 18.61 -42.57 -35.92
CA ILE A 302 18.25 -43.75 -36.71
C ILE A 302 18.47 -43.49 -38.21
N GLU A 303 18.04 -42.34 -38.72
CA GLU A 303 18.26 -41.94 -40.12
C GLU A 303 19.74 -41.85 -40.47
N ASN A 304 20.54 -41.22 -39.60
CA ASN A 304 21.99 -41.17 -39.76
C ASN A 304 22.61 -42.56 -39.79
N GLN A 305 22.20 -43.47 -38.89
CA GLN A 305 22.67 -44.86 -38.91
C GLN A 305 22.30 -45.58 -40.22
N GLN A 306 21.09 -45.34 -40.75
CA GLN A 306 20.69 -45.89 -42.06
C GLN A 306 21.55 -45.34 -43.20
N LEU A 307 21.84 -44.02 -43.18
CA LEU A 307 22.72 -43.38 -44.16
C LEU A 307 24.14 -43.96 -44.10
N TYR A 308 24.70 -44.16 -42.91
CA TYR A 308 26.02 -44.79 -42.75
C TYR A 308 26.05 -46.21 -43.33
N ARG A 309 25.03 -47.04 -43.05
CA ARG A 309 24.93 -48.37 -43.67
C ARG A 309 24.85 -48.28 -45.19
N ARG A 310 24.08 -47.32 -45.72
CA ARG A 310 23.95 -47.13 -47.16
C ARG A 310 25.25 -46.67 -47.81
N ILE A 311 25.99 -45.78 -47.16
CA ILE A 311 27.32 -45.34 -47.62
C ILE A 311 28.27 -46.54 -47.63
N GLN A 312 28.31 -47.34 -46.56
CA GLN A 312 29.15 -48.54 -46.51
C GLN A 312 28.80 -49.57 -47.60
N GLU A 313 27.50 -49.80 -47.86
CA GLU A 313 27.06 -50.65 -48.97
C GLU A 313 27.54 -50.12 -50.32
N LEU A 314 27.45 -48.80 -50.53
CA LEU A 314 27.90 -48.14 -51.75
C LEU A 314 29.42 -48.19 -51.90
N GLU A 315 30.16 -47.96 -50.82
CA GLU A 315 31.62 -48.09 -50.77
C GLU A 315 32.05 -49.52 -51.11
N HIS A 316 31.42 -50.52 -50.50
CA HIS A 316 31.67 -51.94 -50.83
C HIS A 316 31.33 -52.26 -52.29
N ALA A 317 30.22 -51.75 -52.81
CA ALA A 317 29.85 -51.96 -54.22
C ALA A 317 30.82 -51.28 -55.20
N VAL A 318 31.49 -50.19 -54.78
CA VAL A 318 32.55 -49.52 -55.53
C VAL A 318 33.86 -50.31 -55.42
N GLU A 319 34.21 -50.81 -54.23
CA GLU A 319 35.41 -51.63 -53.99
C GLU A 319 35.35 -53.00 -54.67
N GLU A 320 34.17 -53.64 -54.76
CA GLU A 320 33.96 -54.90 -55.49
C GLU A 320 33.91 -54.73 -57.02
N ARG A 321 33.86 -53.49 -57.51
CA ARG A 321 34.01 -53.16 -58.93
C ARG A 321 35.30 -52.38 -59.24
N PRO A 322 36.49 -52.85 -58.85
CA PRO A 322 37.71 -52.23 -59.34
C PRO A 322 37.95 -52.80 -60.75
N SER A 323 38.09 -51.91 -61.74
CA SER A 323 38.70 -52.18 -63.06
C SER A 323 37.87 -52.75 -64.22
N GLN A 324 36.60 -52.37 -64.40
CA GLN A 324 36.00 -52.39 -65.75
C GLN A 324 35.38 -51.04 -66.16
N GLN A 325 36.09 -50.36 -67.05
CA GLN A 325 35.60 -49.34 -68.00
C GLN A 325 35.16 -47.96 -67.47
N TRP A 326 35.94 -47.32 -66.60
CA TRP A 326 35.84 -45.86 -66.38
C TRP A 326 36.96 -45.03 -67.03
N GLY A 327 37.87 -45.72 -67.74
CA GLY A 327 38.89 -45.08 -68.55
C GLY A 327 38.36 -44.78 -69.94
N ASN A 328 37.90 -43.54 -70.14
CA ASN A 328 38.05 -42.72 -71.33
C ASN A 328 36.75 -42.05 -71.77
N THR A 329 36.84 -40.74 -72.00
CA THR A 329 35.83 -39.76 -72.45
C THR A 329 34.82 -39.19 -71.44
N MET A 330 34.06 -40.00 -70.68
CA MET A 330 33.01 -39.45 -69.79
C MET A 330 33.58 -38.73 -68.55
N THR A 331 34.65 -39.22 -67.95
CA THR A 331 35.26 -38.67 -66.73
C THR A 331 35.91 -37.31 -66.93
N GLN A 332 36.46 -37.02 -68.11
CA GLN A 332 37.07 -35.71 -68.41
C GLN A 332 36.03 -34.63 -68.78
N GLN A 333 34.92 -35.02 -69.40
CA GLN A 333 33.81 -34.10 -69.65
C GLN A 333 32.98 -33.87 -68.38
N ALA A 334 32.76 -34.91 -67.56
CA ALA A 334 32.12 -34.79 -66.26
C ALA A 334 32.96 -33.94 -65.30
N THR A 335 34.29 -34.10 -65.23
CA THR A 335 35.14 -33.21 -64.41
C THR A 335 35.14 -31.77 -64.92
N LYS A 336 35.12 -31.53 -66.24
CA LYS A 336 34.94 -30.16 -66.76
C LYS A 336 33.57 -29.56 -66.48
N ALA A 337 32.49 -30.34 -66.61
CA ALA A 337 31.13 -29.91 -66.33
C ALA A 337 30.87 -29.70 -64.84
N LEU A 338 31.43 -30.58 -64.00
CA LEU A 338 31.35 -30.53 -62.54
C LEU A 338 32.22 -29.41 -62.00
N ASN A 339 33.42 -29.16 -62.55
CA ASN A 339 34.17 -27.94 -62.21
C ASN A 339 33.45 -26.66 -62.68
N LYS A 340 32.70 -26.69 -63.78
CA LYS A 340 31.85 -25.56 -64.21
C LYS A 340 30.65 -25.37 -63.29
N GLN A 341 30.00 -26.46 -62.87
CA GLN A 341 28.86 -26.44 -61.95
C GLN A 341 29.27 -26.11 -60.52
N VAL A 342 30.42 -26.57 -60.05
CA VAL A 342 31.01 -26.19 -58.75
C VAL A 342 31.46 -24.73 -58.79
N LYS A 343 32.05 -24.25 -59.89
CA LYS A 343 32.38 -22.83 -60.04
C LYS A 343 31.13 -21.95 -60.13
N PHE A 344 30.08 -22.38 -60.83
CA PHE A 344 28.79 -21.69 -60.91
C PHE A 344 27.99 -21.78 -59.61
N ALA A 345 28.12 -22.89 -58.86
CA ALA A 345 27.56 -23.05 -57.53
C ALA A 345 28.29 -22.16 -56.55
N LEU A 346 29.63 -22.09 -56.56
CA LEU A 346 30.43 -21.17 -55.74
C LEU A 346 30.22 -19.69 -56.11
N GLU A 347 29.93 -19.37 -57.38
CA GLU A 347 29.51 -18.03 -57.81
C GLU A 347 28.05 -17.70 -57.41
N LYS A 348 27.21 -18.72 -57.13
CA LYS A 348 25.82 -18.55 -56.65
C LYS A 348 25.64 -18.72 -55.14
N THR A 349 26.52 -19.45 -54.48
CA THR A 349 26.49 -19.67 -53.03
C THR A 349 27.43 -18.68 -52.39
N ILE A 350 26.81 -17.61 -51.90
CA ILE A 350 27.34 -16.73 -50.87
C ILE A 350 28.45 -15.82 -51.40
N ASP A 351 28.03 -14.77 -52.11
CA ASP A 351 28.83 -13.56 -52.21
C ASP A 351 28.86 -12.96 -50.79
N LEU A 352 29.89 -13.27 -50.00
CA LEU A 352 30.07 -12.81 -48.61
C LEU A 352 29.99 -11.27 -48.48
N ARG A 353 30.20 -10.55 -49.58
CA ARG A 353 29.97 -9.10 -49.70
C ARG A 353 28.49 -8.68 -49.65
N SER A 354 27.57 -9.55 -50.06
CA SER A 354 26.12 -9.27 -50.05
C SER A 354 25.49 -9.46 -48.67
N LEU A 355 25.99 -10.41 -47.86
CA LEU A 355 25.62 -10.58 -46.45
C LEU A 355 26.13 -9.44 -45.54
N ALA A 356 27.14 -8.68 -45.99
CA ALA A 356 27.66 -7.51 -45.28
C ALA A 356 26.92 -6.20 -45.61
N LEU A 357 25.97 -6.20 -46.55
CA LEU A 357 25.28 -4.97 -46.99
C LEU A 357 24.03 -4.63 -46.17
N GLU A 358 23.33 -5.61 -45.61
CA GLU A 358 22.26 -5.37 -44.62
C GLU A 358 22.28 -6.45 -43.53
N PRO A 359 23.03 -6.23 -42.42
CA PRO A 359 22.84 -7.06 -41.22
C PRO A 359 21.40 -6.91 -40.71
N PRO A 360 20.79 -7.96 -40.13
CA PRO A 360 19.48 -7.85 -39.52
C PRO A 360 19.49 -6.71 -38.49
N LYS A 361 18.63 -5.71 -38.72
CA LYS A 361 18.62 -4.44 -37.98
C LYS A 361 18.35 -4.60 -36.49
N GLU A 362 17.82 -5.74 -36.07
CA GLU A 362 17.43 -6.03 -34.69
C GLU A 362 18.57 -6.62 -33.85
N ASN A 363 19.67 -7.13 -34.45
CA ASN A 363 20.83 -7.57 -33.66
C ASN A 363 22.13 -7.72 -34.49
N ALA A 364 22.63 -6.61 -35.04
CA ALA A 364 23.80 -6.62 -35.93
C ALA A 364 25.07 -7.14 -35.24
N GLN A 365 25.25 -6.90 -33.94
CA GLN A 365 26.42 -7.36 -33.17
C GLN A 365 26.39 -8.87 -32.92
N GLU A 366 25.25 -9.44 -32.53
CA GLU A 366 25.15 -10.90 -32.38
C GLU A 366 25.34 -11.63 -33.71
N CYS A 367 24.81 -11.09 -34.80
CA CYS A 367 24.98 -11.68 -36.13
C CYS A 367 26.44 -11.64 -36.58
N LEU A 368 27.17 -10.55 -36.32
CA LEU A 368 28.60 -10.48 -36.57
C LEU A 368 29.36 -11.49 -35.70
N ARG A 369 29.04 -11.62 -34.41
CA ARG A 369 29.66 -12.61 -33.52
C ARG A 369 29.44 -14.05 -34.01
N LEU A 370 28.20 -14.41 -34.35
CA LEU A 370 27.86 -15.74 -34.87
C LEU A 370 28.53 -16.03 -36.21
N MET A 371 28.64 -15.03 -37.10
CA MET A 371 29.42 -15.15 -38.34
C MET A 371 30.92 -15.37 -38.04
N GLY A 372 31.50 -14.65 -37.08
CA GLY A 372 32.88 -14.87 -36.64
C GLY A 372 33.13 -16.28 -36.12
N MET A 373 32.20 -16.82 -35.32
CA MET A 373 32.24 -18.21 -34.82
C MET A 373 32.07 -19.24 -35.94
N ALA A 374 31.16 -19.00 -36.89
CA ALA A 374 30.97 -19.86 -38.05
C ALA A 374 32.21 -19.86 -38.97
N LEU A 375 32.81 -18.69 -39.19
CA LEU A 375 34.04 -18.54 -39.98
C LEU A 375 35.24 -19.21 -39.30
N LYS A 376 35.35 -19.18 -37.96
CA LYS A 376 36.33 -19.99 -37.20
C LYS A 376 36.19 -21.48 -37.54
N ASN A 377 34.97 -22.01 -37.47
CA ASN A 377 34.70 -23.44 -37.72
C ASN A 377 34.94 -23.82 -39.19
N LEU A 378 34.64 -22.93 -40.13
CA LEU A 378 34.95 -23.14 -41.55
C LEU A 378 36.46 -23.03 -41.83
N ALA A 379 37.15 -22.08 -41.19
CA ALA A 379 38.58 -21.90 -41.34
C ALA A 379 39.37 -23.12 -40.81
N SER A 380 38.93 -23.73 -39.71
CA SER A 380 39.52 -24.96 -39.17
C SER A 380 39.19 -26.19 -40.02
N ALA A 381 37.95 -26.32 -40.50
CA ALA A 381 37.54 -27.46 -41.35
C ALA A 381 38.18 -27.44 -42.74
N MET A 382 38.44 -26.26 -43.29
CA MET A 382 38.91 -26.10 -44.68
C MET A 382 40.36 -25.59 -44.81
N ASN A 383 41.08 -25.37 -43.69
CA ASN A 383 42.40 -24.72 -43.66
C ASN A 383 42.45 -23.43 -44.49
N ASN A 384 41.38 -22.63 -44.44
CA ASN A 384 41.25 -21.42 -45.25
C ASN A 384 41.77 -20.20 -44.47
N THR A 385 42.92 -19.67 -44.88
CA THR A 385 43.56 -18.51 -44.23
C THR A 385 42.73 -17.22 -44.35
N GLN A 386 41.98 -17.03 -45.44
CA GLN A 386 41.14 -15.84 -45.63
C GLN A 386 39.92 -15.85 -44.69
N ALA A 387 39.34 -17.03 -44.44
CA ALA A 387 38.26 -17.17 -43.46
C ALA A 387 38.77 -16.91 -42.02
N LEU A 388 40.03 -17.27 -41.76
CA LEU A 388 40.72 -17.05 -40.50
C LEU A 388 40.99 -15.55 -40.26
N GLU A 389 41.46 -14.84 -41.29
CA GLU A 389 41.63 -13.38 -41.25
C GLU A 389 40.28 -12.66 -41.06
N ALA A 390 39.24 -13.09 -41.76
CA ALA A 390 37.90 -12.52 -41.61
C ALA A 390 37.33 -12.76 -40.19
N ALA A 391 37.48 -13.96 -39.64
CA ALA A 391 37.05 -14.27 -38.28
C ALA A 391 37.80 -13.44 -37.23
N ALA A 392 39.12 -13.26 -37.39
CA ALA A 392 39.94 -12.44 -36.50
C ALA A 392 39.51 -10.97 -36.50
N ILE A 393 39.22 -10.40 -37.67
CA ILE A 393 38.73 -9.01 -37.79
C ILE A 393 37.37 -8.86 -37.09
N ILE A 394 36.46 -9.82 -37.29
CA ILE A 394 35.10 -9.76 -36.74
C ILE A 394 35.10 -9.92 -35.22
N LEU A 395 35.97 -10.78 -34.67
CA LEU A 395 36.02 -11.08 -33.23
C LEU A 395 37.02 -10.19 -32.45
N GLY A 396 37.79 -9.36 -33.16
CA GLY A 396 38.81 -8.48 -32.57
C GLY A 396 40.01 -9.24 -32.00
N SER A 397 40.44 -10.31 -32.65
CA SER A 397 41.59 -11.13 -32.22
C SER A 397 42.71 -11.15 -33.27
N GLU A 398 43.84 -11.77 -32.93
CA GLU A 398 44.86 -12.10 -33.93
C GLU A 398 44.37 -13.19 -34.90
N PRO A 399 44.86 -13.22 -36.16
CA PRO A 399 44.53 -14.25 -37.16
C PRO A 399 45.26 -15.56 -36.90
N THR A 400 45.13 -16.09 -35.68
CA THR A 400 45.64 -17.40 -35.28
C THR A 400 44.50 -18.24 -34.71
N GLN A 401 44.50 -19.55 -34.98
CA GLN A 401 43.42 -20.43 -34.53
C GLN A 401 43.24 -20.41 -33.01
N SER A 402 44.35 -20.35 -32.26
CA SER A 402 44.35 -20.26 -30.80
C SER A 402 43.77 -18.93 -30.29
N ALA A 403 44.17 -17.79 -30.86
CA ALA A 403 43.66 -16.49 -30.43
C ALA A 403 42.15 -16.34 -30.75
N ILE A 404 41.72 -16.80 -31.92
CA ILE A 404 40.29 -16.81 -32.29
C ILE A 404 39.50 -17.76 -31.41
N ALA A 405 40.04 -18.94 -31.09
CA ALA A 405 39.37 -19.89 -30.21
C ALA A 405 39.18 -19.34 -28.80
N TYR A 406 40.25 -18.80 -28.22
CA TYR A 406 40.24 -18.17 -26.92
C TYR A 406 39.28 -16.97 -26.86
N ARG A 407 39.28 -16.12 -27.90
CA ARG A 407 38.36 -14.98 -28.00
C ARG A 407 36.91 -15.41 -28.15
N ALA A 408 36.65 -16.48 -28.91
CA ALA A 408 35.31 -17.03 -29.07
C ALA A 408 34.77 -17.58 -27.73
N GLU A 409 35.59 -18.27 -26.94
CA GLU A 409 35.23 -18.75 -25.61
C GLU A 409 34.91 -17.60 -24.64
N GLN A 410 35.71 -16.52 -24.67
CA GLN A 410 35.42 -15.32 -23.88
C GLN A 410 34.07 -14.69 -24.25
N LEU A 411 33.78 -14.58 -25.55
CA LEU A 411 32.55 -13.98 -26.06
C LEU A 411 31.33 -14.90 -25.90
N GLU A 412 31.50 -16.19 -25.60
CA GLU A 412 30.41 -17.10 -25.26
C GLU A 412 29.81 -16.77 -23.90
N MET A 413 30.62 -16.25 -22.97
CA MET A 413 30.17 -15.80 -21.64
C MET A 413 29.43 -14.47 -21.64
N LEU A 414 29.44 -13.74 -22.76
CA LEU A 414 28.86 -12.40 -22.87
C LEU A 414 27.35 -12.32 -22.56
N PRO A 415 26.47 -13.24 -23.02
CA PRO A 415 25.05 -13.19 -22.68
C PRO A 415 24.81 -13.35 -21.18
N GLN A 416 25.59 -14.22 -20.53
CA GLN A 416 25.53 -14.41 -19.08
C GLN A 416 26.01 -13.16 -18.34
N ALA A 417 27.14 -12.58 -18.78
CA ALA A 417 27.68 -11.35 -18.21
C ALA A 417 26.69 -10.18 -18.28
N VAL A 418 26.05 -9.96 -19.44
CA VAL A 418 25.04 -8.91 -19.61
C VAL A 418 23.82 -9.17 -18.73
N SER A 419 23.35 -10.42 -18.66
CA SER A 419 22.24 -10.82 -17.79
C SER A 419 22.53 -10.55 -16.31
N ASP A 420 23.69 -10.97 -15.82
CA ASP A 420 24.09 -10.81 -14.42
C ASP A 420 24.25 -9.34 -14.05
N ILE A 421 24.89 -8.55 -14.91
CA ILE A 421 25.03 -7.10 -14.71
C ILE A 421 23.66 -6.42 -14.68
N ARG A 422 22.75 -6.74 -15.62
CA ARG A 422 21.39 -6.18 -15.62
C ARG A 422 20.60 -6.59 -14.38
N ALA A 423 20.73 -7.83 -13.94
CA ALA A 423 20.06 -8.33 -12.74
C ALA A 423 20.51 -7.58 -11.47
N VAL A 424 21.78 -7.16 -11.41
CA VAL A 424 22.29 -6.32 -10.32
C VAL A 424 21.75 -4.90 -10.42
N LEU A 425 21.83 -4.28 -11.60
CA LEU A 425 21.39 -2.90 -11.81
C LEU A 425 19.87 -2.73 -11.62
N ALA A 426 19.07 -3.77 -11.86
CA ALA A 426 17.62 -3.76 -11.67
C ALA A 426 17.19 -3.81 -10.19
N LYS A 427 18.10 -4.13 -9.25
CA LYS A 427 17.76 -4.17 -7.82
C LYS A 427 17.51 -2.75 -7.29
N PRO A 428 16.39 -2.51 -6.59
CA PRO A 428 16.13 -1.21 -5.99
C PRO A 428 17.20 -0.90 -4.94
N GLY A 429 17.89 0.23 -5.09
CA GLY A 429 18.99 0.63 -4.19
C GLY A 429 20.34 -0.04 -4.46
N CYS A 430 20.58 -0.53 -5.68
CA CYS A 430 21.88 -1.09 -6.09
C CYS A 430 23.04 -0.16 -5.69
N SER A 431 24.02 -0.70 -4.97
CA SER A 431 25.25 0.03 -4.64
C SER A 431 26.33 -0.17 -5.70
N TRP A 432 27.35 0.69 -5.71
CA TRP A 432 28.54 0.49 -6.55
C TRP A 432 29.24 -0.85 -6.25
N GLN A 433 29.25 -1.27 -4.99
CA GLN A 433 29.89 -2.52 -4.56
C GLN A 433 29.17 -3.74 -5.13
N ASP A 434 27.84 -3.72 -5.18
CA ASP A 434 27.03 -4.81 -5.75
C ASP A 434 27.34 -5.00 -7.24
N TYR A 435 27.43 -3.89 -8.00
CA TYR A 435 27.85 -3.92 -9.39
C TYR A 435 29.29 -4.39 -9.55
N TRP A 436 30.22 -3.82 -8.76
CA TRP A 436 31.64 -4.10 -8.88
C TRP A 436 31.98 -5.57 -8.60
N ASN A 437 31.32 -6.19 -7.62
CA ASN A 437 31.52 -7.60 -7.29
C ASN A 437 31.21 -8.52 -8.48
N VAL A 438 30.15 -8.23 -9.25
CA VAL A 438 29.79 -9.00 -10.45
C VAL A 438 30.65 -8.61 -11.65
N ALA A 439 30.95 -7.32 -11.81
CA ALA A 439 31.75 -6.83 -12.93
C ALA A 439 33.21 -7.33 -12.91
N GLN A 440 33.76 -7.66 -11.73
CA GLN A 440 35.09 -8.24 -11.58
C GLN A 440 35.22 -9.61 -12.26
N GLU A 441 34.18 -10.45 -12.20
CA GLU A 441 34.19 -11.78 -12.83
C GLU A 441 34.30 -11.70 -14.37
N TYR A 442 33.85 -10.57 -14.93
CA TYR A 442 33.77 -10.34 -16.37
C TYR A 442 34.75 -9.26 -16.87
N GLU A 443 35.79 -8.92 -16.09
CA GLU A 443 36.73 -7.83 -16.43
C GLU A 443 37.38 -7.99 -17.81
N VAL A 444 37.64 -9.24 -18.19
CA VAL A 444 38.27 -9.60 -19.47
C VAL A 444 37.43 -9.23 -20.69
N ILE A 445 36.10 -9.21 -20.56
CA ILE A 445 35.14 -8.88 -21.62
C ILE A 445 34.43 -7.54 -21.37
N LYS A 446 35.06 -6.66 -20.58
CA LYS A 446 34.49 -5.36 -20.21
C LYS A 446 34.05 -4.52 -21.40
N GLN A 447 34.89 -4.40 -22.41
CA GLN A 447 34.55 -3.60 -23.58
C GLN A 447 33.34 -4.16 -24.34
N ASP A 448 33.19 -5.49 -24.33
CA ASP A 448 32.16 -6.19 -25.08
C ASP A 448 30.80 -6.08 -24.41
N TYR A 449 30.69 -6.35 -23.10
CA TYR A 449 29.41 -6.19 -22.40
C TYR A 449 29.02 -4.71 -22.25
N TRP A 450 29.99 -3.77 -22.16
CA TRP A 450 29.68 -2.33 -22.14
C TRP A 450 29.00 -1.85 -23.43
N ALA A 451 29.28 -2.50 -24.57
CA ALA A 451 28.65 -2.15 -25.85
C ALA A 451 27.19 -2.62 -25.94
N GLU A 452 26.81 -3.63 -25.15
CA GLU A 452 25.46 -4.23 -25.11
C GLU A 452 24.55 -3.60 -24.04
N LEU A 453 25.13 -2.83 -23.11
CA LEU A 453 24.38 -2.07 -22.12
C LEU A 453 23.75 -0.83 -22.76
N THR A 454 22.56 -0.49 -22.29
CA THR A 454 21.85 0.72 -22.71
C THR A 454 22.55 1.98 -22.19
N SER A 455 22.26 3.13 -22.81
CA SER A 455 22.73 4.42 -22.33
C SER A 455 22.26 4.72 -20.90
N GLU A 456 21.09 4.23 -20.51
CA GLU A 456 20.56 4.40 -19.14
C GLU A 456 21.35 3.58 -18.12
N GLU A 457 21.61 2.30 -18.42
CA GLU A 457 22.40 1.41 -17.56
C GLU A 457 23.83 1.91 -17.38
N THR A 458 24.48 2.33 -18.46
CA THR A 458 25.82 2.92 -18.42
C THR A 458 25.86 4.23 -17.62
N ASN A 459 24.85 5.10 -17.78
CA ASN A 459 24.71 6.30 -16.94
C ASN A 459 24.53 5.95 -15.47
N LEU A 460 23.73 4.93 -15.14
CA LEU A 460 23.53 4.45 -13.77
C LEU A 460 24.85 3.96 -13.15
N ILE A 461 25.61 3.14 -13.88
CA ILE A 461 26.93 2.67 -13.45
C ILE A 461 27.86 3.85 -13.15
N THR A 462 27.92 4.85 -14.04
CA THR A 462 28.77 6.03 -13.81
C THR A 462 28.29 6.90 -12.64
N ALA A 463 26.98 6.97 -12.40
CA ALA A 463 26.41 7.67 -11.26
C ALA A 463 26.74 6.95 -9.94
N LEU A 464 26.63 5.61 -9.91
CA LEU A 464 27.05 4.79 -8.77
C LEU A 464 28.54 4.94 -8.49
N GLN A 465 29.38 4.96 -9.54
CA GLN A 465 30.82 5.18 -9.39
C GLN A 465 31.14 6.56 -8.80
N LYS A 466 30.43 7.60 -9.24
CA LYS A 466 30.57 8.96 -8.71
C LYS A 466 30.09 9.05 -7.27
N ALA A 467 28.94 8.46 -6.95
CA ALA A 467 28.40 8.43 -5.59
C ALA A 467 29.36 7.70 -4.64
N TYR A 468 29.97 6.60 -5.09
CA TYR A 468 30.99 5.88 -4.33
C TYR A 468 32.32 6.65 -4.19
N SER A 469 32.71 7.38 -5.24
CA SER A 469 33.90 8.25 -5.19
C SER A 469 33.66 9.54 -4.39
N GLN A 470 32.39 9.85 -4.08
CA GLN A 470 31.94 10.98 -3.25
C GLN A 470 31.59 10.53 -1.83
N SER A 471 32.35 9.59 -1.26
CA SER A 471 32.28 9.27 0.18
C SER A 471 32.22 10.54 1.03
N ASP A 472 31.32 10.54 2.02
CA ASP A 472 30.89 11.67 2.84
C ASP A 472 31.97 12.76 3.04
N ILE A 473 31.79 13.89 2.37
CA ILE A 473 32.62 15.05 2.61
C ILE A 473 32.28 15.56 4.01
N ILE A 474 33.28 15.64 4.88
CA ILE A 474 33.17 16.29 6.20
C ILE A 474 32.71 17.73 5.96
N GLY A 475 31.45 18.01 6.29
CA GLY A 475 30.77 19.28 6.08
C GLY A 475 30.10 19.77 7.36
N VAL A 476 29.43 20.92 7.29
CA VAL A 476 28.76 21.50 8.47
C VAL A 476 27.73 20.52 9.04
N GLY A 477 27.82 20.26 10.34
CA GLY A 477 26.99 19.29 11.08
C GLY A 477 27.56 17.87 11.13
N SER A 478 28.66 17.57 10.42
CA SER A 478 29.34 16.28 10.54
C SER A 478 29.96 16.09 11.93
N ILE A 479 29.81 14.89 12.48
CA ILE A 479 30.46 14.49 13.73
C ILE A 479 31.82 13.87 13.41
N VAL A 480 32.88 14.46 13.92
CA VAL A 480 34.26 14.16 13.56
C VAL A 480 35.13 13.86 14.77
N ALA A 481 36.20 13.10 14.52
CA ALA A 481 37.30 12.84 15.44
C ALA A 481 38.61 13.23 14.74
N HIS A 482 39.68 13.46 15.49
CA HIS A 482 40.98 13.69 14.86
C HIS A 482 41.48 12.38 14.21
N ALA A 483 42.14 12.48 13.05
CA ALA A 483 42.65 11.32 12.31
C ALA A 483 43.92 10.72 12.94
N ASP A 484 44.78 11.56 13.52
CA ASP A 484 46.00 11.13 14.22
C ASP A 484 45.69 10.44 15.57
N PRO A 485 46.04 9.15 15.76
CA PRO A 485 45.84 8.38 16.99
C PRO A 485 46.57 8.89 18.23
N TYR A 486 47.57 9.75 18.07
CA TYR A 486 48.36 10.28 19.19
C TYR A 486 47.90 11.65 19.67
N ARG A 487 46.92 12.27 18.99
CA ARG A 487 46.40 13.57 19.40
C ARG A 487 45.36 13.38 20.49
N THR A 488 45.31 14.30 21.45
CA THR A 488 44.35 14.26 22.58
C THR A 488 42.89 14.24 22.14
N LEU A 489 42.61 14.64 20.89
CA LEU A 489 41.29 14.74 20.29
C LEU A 489 40.92 13.52 19.42
N TYR A 490 41.71 12.44 19.46
CA TYR A 490 41.48 11.24 18.62
C TYR A 490 40.22 10.45 18.98
N VAL A 491 39.85 10.43 20.27
CA VAL A 491 38.66 9.74 20.80
C VAL A 491 37.52 10.73 21.08
N GLU A 492 37.86 12.02 21.12
CA GLU A 492 36.92 13.08 21.43
C GLU A 492 35.95 13.34 20.29
N ARG A 493 34.70 13.63 20.65
CA ARG A 493 33.64 13.96 19.70
C ARG A 493 33.70 15.44 19.34
N GLY A 494 33.82 15.75 18.05
CA GLY A 494 33.75 17.10 17.52
C GLY A 494 32.57 17.25 16.55
N GLU A 495 32.04 18.46 16.44
CA GLU A 495 31.02 18.81 15.45
C GLU A 495 31.54 19.92 14.55
N VAL A 496 31.42 19.77 13.23
CA VAL A 496 31.82 20.81 12.29
C VAL A 496 30.78 21.92 12.28
N VAL A 497 31.19 23.14 12.64
CA VAL A 497 30.29 24.29 12.78
C VAL A 497 30.32 25.20 11.55
N GLU A 498 31.45 25.24 10.83
CA GLU A 498 31.63 26.08 9.66
C GLU A 498 32.53 25.38 8.64
N ASP A 499 32.21 25.52 7.36
CA ASP A 499 32.95 24.95 6.24
C ASP A 499 33.61 26.07 5.44
N LEU A 500 34.94 26.04 5.37
CA LEU A 500 35.78 27.03 4.68
C LEU A 500 36.34 26.47 3.36
N GLY A 501 35.84 25.34 2.87
CA GLY A 501 36.28 24.69 1.64
C GLY A 501 37.26 23.56 1.90
N GLU A 502 38.56 23.82 1.92
CA GLU A 502 39.58 22.81 2.23
C GLU A 502 39.76 22.62 3.75
N GLU A 503 39.46 23.66 4.52
CA GLU A 503 39.47 23.67 5.99
C GLU A 503 38.05 23.68 6.54
N VAL A 504 37.88 23.08 7.72
CA VAL A 504 36.64 23.08 8.48
C VAL A 504 36.88 23.53 9.91
N VAL A 505 35.90 24.21 10.48
CA VAL A 505 35.95 24.68 11.87
C VAL A 505 35.22 23.67 12.75
N VAL A 506 35.94 23.04 13.68
CA VAL A 506 35.39 22.01 14.55
C VAL A 506 35.20 22.56 15.97
N ALA A 507 34.02 22.33 16.54
CA ALA A 507 33.74 22.51 17.95
C ALA A 507 33.84 21.16 18.67
N TRP A 508 34.85 21.01 19.52
CA TRP A 508 35.07 19.79 20.30
C TRP A 508 34.19 19.78 21.56
N ASP A 509 33.56 18.64 21.84
CA ASP A 509 32.69 18.46 23.01
C ASP A 509 33.45 18.65 24.32
N CYS A 510 34.70 18.20 24.40
CA CYS A 510 35.58 18.37 25.56
C CYS A 510 35.90 19.83 25.90
N TRP A 511 35.62 20.78 24.99
CA TRP A 511 35.88 22.21 25.18
C TRP A 511 34.59 23.04 25.32
N LYS A 512 33.41 22.42 25.42
CA LYS A 512 32.12 23.13 25.57
C LYS A 512 32.04 24.07 26.78
N GLU A 513 32.77 23.78 27.87
CA GLU A 513 32.80 24.61 29.09
C GLU A 513 33.83 25.75 29.03
N GLN A 514 34.81 25.67 28.14
CA GLN A 514 35.78 26.73 27.92
C GLN A 514 35.27 27.62 26.79
N SER A 515 35.00 28.89 27.08
CA SER A 515 34.46 29.85 26.11
C SER A 515 35.26 29.87 24.79
N LYS A 516 34.74 29.15 23.79
CA LYS A 516 35.11 29.14 22.37
C LYS A 516 36.60 28.91 22.04
N LYS A 517 37.02 27.65 22.01
CA LYS A 517 38.09 27.21 21.08
C LYS A 517 37.46 26.45 19.92
N THR A 518 37.10 27.19 18.89
CA THR A 518 36.79 26.64 17.57
C THR A 518 38.08 26.72 16.76
N ASP A 519 38.76 25.59 16.58
CA ASP A 519 40.01 25.51 15.83
C ASP A 519 39.72 25.07 14.38
N ARG A 520 40.58 25.50 13.46
CA ARG A 520 40.52 25.13 12.04
C ARG A 520 41.34 23.88 11.81
N TYR A 521 40.79 22.96 11.04
CA TYR A 521 41.42 21.71 10.67
C TYR A 521 41.25 21.49 9.18
N PHE A 522 42.25 20.93 8.52
CA PHE A 522 42.06 20.42 7.17
C PHE A 522 41.20 19.15 7.21
N ARG A 523 40.44 18.89 6.15
CA ARG A 523 39.53 17.73 6.09
C ARG A 523 40.26 16.39 6.21
N ASP A 524 41.52 16.31 5.80
CA ASP A 524 42.39 15.14 5.91
C ASP A 524 42.96 14.93 7.33
N GLU A 525 42.93 15.94 8.19
CA GLU A 525 43.27 15.82 9.61
C GLU A 525 42.12 15.24 10.45
N LEU A 526 40.94 15.06 9.84
CA LEU A 526 39.73 14.62 10.50
C LEU A 526 39.19 13.32 9.89
N ARG A 527 38.46 12.57 10.70
CA ARG A 527 37.70 11.39 10.28
C ARG A 527 36.32 11.45 10.91
N PHE A 528 35.34 10.73 10.37
CA PHE A 528 34.04 10.59 11.05
C PHE A 528 34.22 9.92 12.40
N TRP A 529 33.55 10.46 13.42
CA TRP A 529 33.60 9.92 14.77
C TRP A 529 32.87 8.57 14.80
N GLN A 530 33.63 7.50 14.97
CA GLN A 530 33.14 6.16 15.26
C GLN A 530 33.14 6.05 16.78
N GLY A 531 31.98 5.96 17.43
CA GLY A 531 31.88 6.08 18.89
C GLY A 531 32.70 5.08 19.70
N GLU A 532 32.70 5.23 21.03
CA GLU A 532 33.60 4.55 22.00
C GLU A 532 33.63 3.01 22.02
N ASN A 533 33.05 2.29 21.05
CA ASN A 533 33.17 0.84 20.95
C ASN A 533 33.34 0.38 19.49
N GLN A 534 34.57 0.45 18.98
CA GLN A 534 35.10 -0.46 17.95
C GLN A 534 36.56 -0.81 18.25
#